data_AF-A0A2A7UH55-F1
#
_entry.id   AF-A0A2A7UH55-F1
#
_cell.length_a   1.000
_cell.length_b   1.000
_cell.length_c   1.000
_cell.angle_alpha   90.00
_cell.angle_beta   90.00
_cell.angle_gamma   90.00
#
_symmetry.space_group_name_H-M   'P 1'
#
loop_
_entity.id
_entity.type
_entity.pdbx_description
1 polymer ?
#
loop_
_entity_poly.entity_id
_entity_poly.type
_entity_poly.pdbx_seq_one_letter_code
_entity_poly.pdbx_strand_id
1 'polypeptide(L)'
;MADDRTGQDVARAGSRSVERSSDVEQRQISNEARLIRGVFRAAGLAAGTAVRGSQWAVNTSLEVTKELTKAALDGESSADIAERTGNALRSIARSALGVTEGSVREIVSYVPTPTGPNQQAIPVGSYLRSATSEELRRRGDALLARSADVYFTEDVHPAYDRILDELAPDEARILRFMALNGPQPSVDVRTNRPLGIGSELVQGDLTSVPEQAGVRYPDRARSYLINLNRLGLTRTSEDPVVLSRYMVLEVQPVVEAALKKAGRAPKIVRKSFRLTEFGEDFCHTCFTLGQ
;
A
#
# COMPACT_ATOMS: atom_id res chain seq x y z
N MET A 1 -4.87 53.43 79.43
CA MET A 1 -5.32 52.60 78.29
C MET A 1 -4.28 51.50 78.13
N ALA A 2 -4.30 50.38 78.85
CA ALA A 2 -5.37 49.42 79.15
C ALA A 2 -5.93 48.74 77.88
N ASP A 3 -5.24 47.64 77.54
CA ASP A 3 -5.75 46.28 77.31
C ASP A 3 -6.32 45.84 75.95
N ASP A 4 -5.60 44.86 75.40
CA ASP A 4 -6.08 43.51 75.04
C ASP A 4 -6.77 43.24 73.68
N ARG A 5 -6.45 42.02 73.24
CA ARG A 5 -7.08 41.13 72.25
C ARG A 5 -6.58 41.25 70.81
N THR A 6 -6.12 40.19 70.15
CA THR A 6 -5.94 38.75 70.48
C THR A 6 -5.30 38.14 69.24
N GLY A 7 -4.51 37.05 69.40
CA GLY A 7 -4.57 35.96 68.41
C GLY A 7 -3.27 35.50 67.78
N GLN A 8 -2.53 34.69 68.54
CA GLN A 8 -1.89 33.42 68.14
C GLN A 8 -0.86 33.39 66.99
N ASP A 9 0.40 33.45 67.41
CA ASP A 9 1.34 32.31 67.49
C ASP A 9 1.44 31.26 66.36
N VAL A 10 2.70 31.20 65.87
CA VAL A 10 3.57 30.00 65.77
C VAL A 10 3.20 29.00 64.67
N ALA A 11 3.82 29.07 63.49
CA ALA A 11 5.20 28.74 63.13
C ALA A 11 5.40 27.30 62.60
N ARG A 12 6.27 27.29 61.58
CA ARG A 12 7.24 26.27 61.17
C ARG A 12 6.77 25.06 60.34
N ALA A 13 7.16 25.18 59.06
CA ALA A 13 8.30 24.48 58.45
C ALA A 13 8.13 23.03 57.99
N GLY A 14 8.70 22.76 56.82
CA GLY A 14 9.38 21.50 56.56
C GLY A 14 8.90 20.77 55.32
N SER A 15 9.46 21.19 54.19
CA SER A 15 9.92 20.34 53.09
C SER A 15 9.75 18.81 53.26
N ARG A 16 9.06 18.18 52.31
CA ARG A 16 9.48 16.90 51.73
C ARG A 16 8.84 16.70 50.36
N SER A 17 9.66 16.91 49.35
CA SER A 17 9.52 16.35 48.01
C SER A 17 9.41 14.83 48.16
N VAL A 18 8.27 14.27 47.76
CA VAL A 18 8.09 12.83 47.62
C VAL A 18 7.89 12.56 46.13
N GLU A 19 8.90 11.94 45.56
CA GLU A 19 8.92 11.32 44.24
C GLU A 19 7.68 10.43 44.09
N ARG A 20 6.86 10.72 43.08
CA ARG A 20 5.76 9.84 42.68
C ARG A 20 6.30 8.88 41.62
N SER A 21 6.65 7.70 42.11
CA SER A 21 7.08 6.52 41.37
C SER A 21 6.28 6.30 40.08
N SER A 22 7.03 6.07 39.00
CA SER A 22 6.56 5.55 37.73
C SER A 22 6.18 4.08 37.87
N ASP A 23 4.91 3.79 38.11
CA ASP A 23 4.37 2.44 38.01
C ASP A 23 4.04 2.13 36.54
N VAL A 24 5.05 1.60 35.86
CA VAL A 24 4.93 0.94 34.56
C VAL A 24 4.41 -0.48 34.81
N GLU A 25 3.11 -0.70 34.62
CA GLU A 25 2.53 -2.05 34.52
C GLU A 25 3.06 -2.76 33.25
N GLN A 26 4.21 -3.42 33.36
CA GLN A 26 4.61 -4.49 32.45
C GLN A 26 3.73 -5.72 32.70
N ARG A 27 2.60 -5.81 32.00
CA ARG A 27 1.87 -7.08 31.88
C ARG A 27 2.61 -8.00 30.91
N GLN A 28 3.39 -8.90 31.50
CA GLN A 28 4.00 -10.05 30.84
C GLN A 28 2.92 -10.89 30.14
N ILE A 29 2.93 -10.88 28.81
CA ILE A 29 2.14 -11.82 28.01
C ILE A 29 2.88 -13.16 28.05
N SER A 30 2.23 -14.14 28.69
CA SER A 30 2.68 -15.53 28.84
C SER A 30 3.09 -16.16 27.50
N ASN A 31 4.18 -16.92 27.53
CA ASN A 31 4.77 -17.66 26.41
C ASN A 31 3.91 -18.86 25.92
N GLU A 32 2.73 -19.09 26.47
CA GLU A 32 1.87 -20.24 26.13
C GLU A 32 0.89 -20.01 24.97
N ALA A 33 0.79 -18.79 24.42
CA ALA A 33 -0.11 -18.47 23.31
C ALA A 33 0.49 -18.66 21.89
N ARG A 34 1.69 -19.25 21.76
CA ARG A 34 2.36 -19.48 20.45
C ARG A 34 2.18 -20.87 19.85
N LEU A 35 1.44 -21.79 20.49
CA LEU A 35 1.38 -23.20 20.09
C LEU A 35 0.09 -23.67 19.39
N ILE A 36 -0.90 -22.80 19.13
CA ILE A 36 -2.19 -23.21 18.52
C ILE A 36 -2.39 -22.61 17.12
N ARG A 37 -1.36 -22.66 16.26
CA ARG A 37 -1.50 -22.28 14.83
C ARG A 37 -0.86 -23.26 13.84
N GLY A 38 -0.75 -24.53 14.23
CA GLY A 38 0.00 -25.53 13.48
C GLY A 38 -0.63 -26.91 13.42
N VAL A 39 -1.96 -27.05 13.50
CA VAL A 39 -2.62 -28.34 13.25
C VAL A 39 -4.03 -28.09 12.71
N PHE A 40 -4.19 -27.94 11.39
CA PHE A 40 -5.29 -28.58 10.66
C PHE A 40 -4.82 -28.84 9.23
N ARG A 41 -4.63 -30.13 8.99
CA ARG A 41 -4.02 -30.77 7.85
C ARG A 41 -4.93 -30.77 6.63
N ALA A 42 -4.28 -30.99 5.50
CA ALA A 42 -4.74 -31.72 4.33
C ALA A 42 -5.75 -32.86 4.60
N ALA A 43 -6.49 -33.17 3.53
CA ALA A 43 -7.39 -34.30 3.28
C ALA A 43 -8.89 -34.00 3.43
N GLY A 44 -9.52 -33.78 2.28
CA GLY A 44 -10.97 -33.77 2.10
C GLY A 44 -11.34 -33.97 0.63
N LEU A 45 -11.10 -35.17 0.10
CA LEU A 45 -11.71 -35.65 -1.14
C LEU A 45 -13.14 -36.11 -0.82
N ALA A 46 -14.16 -35.54 -1.47
CA ALA A 46 -15.36 -36.25 -1.93
C ALA A 46 -16.27 -35.33 -2.75
N ALA A 47 -16.49 -35.75 -4.00
CA ALA A 47 -17.70 -35.69 -4.82
C ALA A 47 -18.80 -34.64 -4.53
N GLY A 48 -19.06 -33.79 -5.52
CA GLY A 48 -20.29 -33.01 -5.66
C GLY A 48 -20.40 -32.41 -7.06
N THR A 49 -21.10 -33.08 -7.96
CA THR A 49 -21.33 -32.73 -9.37
C THR A 49 -22.39 -31.64 -9.58
N ALA A 50 -22.14 -30.69 -10.49
CA ALA A 50 -23.08 -30.12 -11.47
C ALA A 50 -22.32 -29.11 -12.37
N VAL A 51 -21.78 -29.52 -13.50
CA VAL A 51 -22.41 -29.46 -14.84
C VAL A 51 -23.08 -28.11 -15.16
N ARG A 52 -22.29 -27.19 -15.72
CA ARG A 52 -22.65 -26.49 -16.97
C ARG A 52 -21.38 -26.34 -17.81
N GLY A 53 -21.22 -27.24 -18.76
CA GLY A 53 -20.13 -27.18 -19.73
C GLY A 53 -20.43 -26.24 -20.88
N SER A 54 -19.39 -25.91 -21.65
CA SER A 54 -19.39 -26.03 -23.11
C SER A 54 -17.94 -26.11 -23.63
N GLN A 55 -17.63 -27.26 -24.24
CA GLN A 55 -16.67 -27.48 -25.33
C GLN A 55 -15.16 -27.18 -25.17
N TRP A 56 -14.44 -28.01 -24.41
CA TRP A 56 -13.05 -28.35 -24.78
C TRP A 56 -12.56 -29.73 -24.25
N ALA A 57 -13.43 -30.70 -23.99
CA ALA A 57 -13.02 -31.97 -23.38
C ALA A 57 -13.51 -33.18 -24.16
N VAL A 58 -12.91 -33.48 -25.33
CA VAL A 58 -13.15 -34.76 -26.00
C VAL A 58 -11.92 -35.48 -26.60
N ASN A 59 -10.77 -34.85 -26.91
CA ASN A 59 -9.74 -35.58 -27.70
C ASN A 59 -8.32 -35.70 -27.13
N THR A 60 -8.11 -35.73 -25.81
CA THR A 60 -6.75 -36.02 -25.30
C THR A 60 -6.73 -36.80 -24.00
N SER A 61 -7.40 -37.96 -23.99
CA SER A 61 -7.36 -38.87 -22.82
C SER A 61 -6.93 -40.30 -23.14
N LEU A 62 -6.53 -40.61 -24.38
CA LEU A 62 -6.22 -42.00 -24.76
C LEU A 62 -4.73 -42.32 -24.96
N GLU A 63 -3.83 -41.34 -25.03
CA GLU A 63 -2.38 -41.63 -25.13
C GLU A 63 -1.64 -41.55 -23.79
N VAL A 64 -2.11 -40.73 -22.85
CA VAL A 64 -1.46 -40.55 -21.54
C VAL A 64 -1.59 -41.79 -20.65
N THR A 65 -2.63 -42.61 -20.84
CA THR A 65 -2.86 -43.81 -20.00
C THR A 65 -1.92 -44.97 -20.35
N LYS A 66 -1.43 -45.07 -21.60
CA LYS A 66 -0.54 -46.17 -22.01
C LYS A 66 0.92 -45.97 -21.56
N GLU A 67 1.39 -44.72 -21.50
CA GLU A 67 2.77 -44.43 -21.07
C GLU A 67 2.95 -44.56 -19.54
N LEU A 68 1.96 -44.15 -18.76
CA LEU A 68 1.97 -44.24 -17.30
C LEU A 68 1.98 -45.69 -16.79
N THR A 69 1.43 -46.63 -17.55
CA THR A 69 1.42 -48.05 -17.17
C THR A 69 2.73 -48.76 -17.51
N LYS A 70 3.50 -48.24 -18.48
CA LYS A 70 4.78 -48.84 -18.90
C LYS A 70 5.97 -48.32 -18.09
N ALA A 71 5.96 -47.03 -17.72
CA ALA A 71 7.02 -46.43 -16.89
C ALA A 71 7.06 -46.94 -15.44
N ALA A 72 5.94 -47.49 -14.93
CA ALA A 72 5.89 -48.06 -13.59
C ALA A 72 6.48 -49.48 -13.50
N LEU A 73 6.68 -50.17 -14.63
CA LEU A 73 7.15 -51.56 -14.67
C LEU A 73 8.67 -51.69 -14.89
N ASP A 74 9.33 -50.69 -15.46
CA ASP A 74 10.74 -50.78 -15.88
C ASP A 74 11.76 -50.17 -14.88
N GLY A 75 11.33 -49.70 -13.70
CA GLY A 75 12.25 -49.42 -12.59
C GLY A 75 13.36 -48.39 -12.88
N GLU A 76 13.05 -47.33 -13.62
CA GLU A 76 14.03 -46.28 -13.96
C GLU A 76 14.12 -45.17 -12.90
N SER A 77 15.33 -44.60 -12.77
CA SER A 77 15.76 -43.63 -11.75
C SER A 77 14.94 -42.33 -11.76
N SER A 78 14.59 -41.85 -10.55
CA SER A 78 13.73 -40.70 -10.27
C SER A 78 14.26 -39.34 -10.77
N ALA A 79 15.52 -39.24 -11.17
CA ALA A 79 16.13 -38.00 -11.65
C ALA A 79 15.73 -37.66 -13.10
N ASP A 80 15.72 -38.64 -14.00
CA ASP A 80 15.42 -38.42 -15.43
C ASP A 80 13.92 -38.15 -15.66
N ILE A 81 13.06 -38.71 -14.80
CA ILE A 81 11.61 -38.45 -14.80
C ILE A 81 11.31 -37.01 -14.35
N ALA A 82 12.06 -36.47 -13.38
CA ALA A 82 11.84 -35.11 -12.89
C ALA A 82 12.19 -34.04 -13.94
N GLU A 83 13.28 -34.23 -14.69
CA GLU A 83 13.71 -33.29 -15.73
C GLU A 83 12.76 -33.28 -16.93
N ARG A 84 12.33 -34.47 -17.38
CA ARG A 84 11.38 -34.62 -18.50
C ARG A 84 9.98 -34.11 -18.14
N THR A 85 9.54 -34.34 -16.89
CA THR A 85 8.27 -33.83 -16.36
C THR A 85 8.28 -32.32 -16.17
N GLY A 86 9.41 -31.74 -15.74
CA GLY A 86 9.58 -30.30 -15.59
C GLY A 86 9.50 -29.53 -16.91
N ASN A 87 10.05 -30.09 -17.98
CA ASN A 87 9.99 -29.47 -19.31
C ASN A 87 8.60 -29.58 -19.94
N ALA A 88 7.90 -30.71 -19.76
CA ALA A 88 6.51 -30.88 -20.20
C ALA A 88 5.57 -29.91 -19.46
N LEU A 89 5.68 -29.80 -18.13
CA LEU A 89 4.88 -28.87 -17.31
C LEU A 89 5.10 -27.41 -17.70
N ARG A 90 6.34 -27.02 -18.02
CA ARG A 90 6.65 -25.64 -18.46
C ARG A 90 6.04 -25.33 -19.83
N SER A 91 5.97 -26.31 -20.73
CA SER A 91 5.30 -26.14 -22.03
C SER A 91 3.79 -25.99 -21.90
N ILE A 92 3.17 -26.71 -20.95
CA ILE A 92 1.74 -26.64 -20.62
C ILE A 92 1.39 -25.33 -19.92
N ALA A 93 2.25 -24.84 -19.02
CA ALA A 93 2.05 -23.55 -18.36
C ALA A 93 2.14 -22.39 -19.35
N ARG A 94 3.04 -22.45 -20.34
CA ARG A 94 3.16 -21.43 -21.39
C ARG A 94 1.96 -21.40 -22.33
N SER A 95 1.42 -22.55 -22.70
CA SER A 95 0.22 -22.64 -23.54
C SER A 95 -1.05 -22.23 -22.78
N ALA A 96 -1.16 -22.52 -21.49
CA ALA A 96 -2.26 -22.05 -20.64
C ALA A 96 -2.23 -20.52 -20.41
N LEU A 97 -1.04 -19.89 -20.44
CA LEU A 97 -0.85 -18.44 -20.34
C LEU A 97 -1.00 -17.71 -21.68
N GLY A 98 -1.37 -18.40 -22.76
CA GLY A 98 -1.60 -17.78 -24.07
C GLY A 98 -0.35 -17.21 -24.74
N VAL A 99 0.85 -17.53 -24.24
CA VAL A 99 2.11 -17.10 -24.85
C VAL A 99 2.43 -18.06 -25.99
N THR A 100 1.81 -17.82 -27.14
CA THR A 100 2.20 -18.51 -28.37
C THR A 100 3.46 -17.86 -28.94
N GLU A 101 4.29 -18.65 -29.60
CA GLU A 101 5.50 -18.17 -30.31
C GLU A 101 5.15 -17.09 -31.37
N GLY A 102 3.90 -17.07 -31.83
CA GLY A 102 3.32 -16.03 -32.68
C GLY A 102 3.11 -14.68 -31.99
N SER A 103 2.75 -14.66 -30.70
CA SER A 103 2.54 -13.42 -29.91
C SER A 103 3.86 -12.68 -29.65
N VAL A 104 4.99 -13.41 -29.61
CA VAL A 104 6.33 -12.82 -29.54
C VAL A 104 6.72 -12.18 -30.88
N ARG A 105 6.26 -12.72 -32.02
CA ARG A 105 6.48 -12.10 -33.33
C ARG A 105 5.60 -10.87 -33.57
N GLU A 106 4.38 -10.85 -33.05
CA GLU A 106 3.46 -9.73 -33.27
C GLU A 106 3.88 -8.46 -32.48
N ILE A 107 4.41 -8.63 -31.26
CA ILE A 107 5.00 -7.53 -30.47
C ILE A 107 6.30 -6.99 -31.11
N VAL A 108 6.99 -7.78 -31.94
CA VAL A 108 8.20 -7.36 -32.66
C VAL A 108 7.89 -6.64 -33.98
N SER A 109 6.62 -6.61 -34.44
CA SER A 109 6.27 -6.03 -35.75
C SER A 109 6.05 -4.51 -35.77
N TYR A 110 6.05 -3.82 -34.63
CA TYR A 110 5.86 -2.35 -34.57
C TYR A 110 7.14 -1.57 -34.22
N VAL A 111 8.32 -2.14 -34.40
CA VAL A 111 9.57 -1.37 -34.32
C VAL A 111 9.94 -0.92 -35.74
N PRO A 112 9.91 0.38 -36.06
CA PRO A 112 10.42 0.86 -37.34
C PRO A 112 11.91 0.53 -37.40
N THR A 113 12.34 -0.27 -38.37
CA THR A 113 13.76 -0.56 -38.62
C THR A 113 14.44 0.69 -39.19
N PRO A 114 15.40 1.32 -38.48
CA PRO A 114 16.23 2.36 -39.08
C PRO A 114 17.27 1.65 -39.94
N THR A 115 17.17 1.79 -41.26
CA THR A 115 18.20 1.31 -42.18
C THR A 115 19.32 2.36 -42.19
N GLY A 116 20.39 2.12 -41.43
CA GLY A 116 21.56 3.00 -41.41
C GLY A 116 22.78 2.30 -40.79
N PRO A 117 23.93 2.24 -41.47
CA PRO A 117 25.11 1.56 -40.95
C PRO A 117 25.89 2.52 -40.06
N ASN A 118 25.53 2.60 -38.77
CA ASN A 118 26.38 3.01 -37.65
C ASN A 118 25.50 3.23 -36.42
N GLN A 119 25.16 2.15 -35.71
CA GLN A 119 24.67 2.27 -34.34
C GLN A 119 25.39 1.24 -33.48
N GLN A 120 26.28 1.77 -32.65
CA GLN A 120 26.88 1.06 -31.52
C GLN A 120 25.73 0.46 -30.70
N ALA A 121 25.81 -0.85 -30.47
CA ALA A 121 24.83 -1.58 -29.71
C ALA A 121 24.68 -0.95 -28.31
N ILE A 122 23.60 -0.20 -28.09
CA ILE A 122 23.13 0.13 -26.75
C ILE A 122 22.71 -1.21 -26.13
N PRO A 123 23.28 -1.64 -25.00
CA PRO A 123 22.91 -2.92 -24.41
C PRO A 123 21.49 -2.81 -23.87
N VAL A 124 20.54 -3.31 -24.66
CA VAL A 124 19.18 -3.62 -24.23
C VAL A 124 19.28 -4.75 -23.20
N GLY A 125 19.24 -4.40 -21.91
CA GLY A 125 19.28 -5.40 -20.85
C GLY A 125 19.78 -4.92 -19.49
N SER A 126 19.18 -3.86 -18.93
CA SER A 126 19.34 -3.51 -17.51
C SER A 126 18.00 -3.46 -16.78
N TYR A 127 17.09 -4.36 -17.13
CA TYR A 127 15.85 -4.56 -16.39
C TYR A 127 16.12 -5.69 -15.38
N LEU A 128 16.38 -5.29 -14.13
CA LEU A 128 16.49 -6.14 -12.93
C LEU A 128 17.79 -6.95 -12.78
N ARG A 129 18.94 -6.28 -12.73
CA ARG A 129 19.97 -6.75 -11.77
C ARG A 129 19.51 -6.28 -10.39
N SER A 130 19.15 -7.22 -9.52
CA SER A 130 19.11 -6.94 -8.08
C SER A 130 20.49 -6.40 -7.70
N ALA A 131 20.56 -5.12 -7.30
CA ALA A 131 21.82 -4.52 -6.92
C ALA A 131 22.41 -5.33 -5.76
N THR A 132 23.68 -5.72 -5.87
CA THR A 132 24.36 -6.39 -4.77
C THR A 132 24.43 -5.43 -3.58
N SER A 133 24.50 -5.97 -2.36
CA SER A 133 24.64 -5.14 -1.15
C SER A 133 25.85 -4.21 -1.23
N GLU A 134 26.92 -4.64 -1.90
CA GLU A 134 28.12 -3.84 -2.11
C GLU A 134 27.89 -2.66 -3.06
N GLU A 135 27.16 -2.85 -4.17
CA GLU A 135 26.84 -1.76 -5.08
C GLU A 135 25.91 -0.73 -4.43
N LEU A 136 24.97 -1.16 -3.59
CA LEU A 136 24.13 -0.25 -2.81
C LEU A 136 24.96 0.56 -1.80
N ARG A 137 25.90 -0.10 -1.12
CA ARG A 137 26.78 0.53 -0.14
C ARG A 137 27.68 1.58 -0.79
N ARG A 138 28.32 1.24 -1.91
CA ARG A 138 29.11 2.17 -2.73
C ARG A 138 28.30 3.38 -3.21
N ARG A 139 27.05 3.19 -3.64
CA ARG A 139 26.16 4.30 -4.01
C ARG A 139 25.81 5.18 -2.81
N GLY A 140 25.61 4.57 -1.64
CA GLY A 140 25.41 5.27 -0.37
C GLY A 140 26.62 6.14 0.01
N ASP A 141 27.83 5.59 -0.08
CA ASP A 141 29.06 6.33 0.25
C ASP A 141 29.27 7.52 -0.70
N ALA A 142 28.96 7.34 -2.00
CA ALA A 142 29.00 8.44 -2.95
C ALA A 142 27.99 9.55 -2.64
N LEU A 143 26.81 9.23 -2.11
CA LEU A 143 25.83 10.22 -1.65
C LEU A 143 26.36 11.00 -0.45
N LEU A 144 26.95 10.31 0.53
CA LEU A 144 27.54 10.95 1.72
C LEU A 144 28.71 11.87 1.35
N ALA A 145 29.57 11.44 0.43
CA ALA A 145 30.67 12.25 -0.07
C ALA A 145 30.17 13.54 -0.75
N ARG A 146 29.12 13.47 -1.58
CA ARG A 146 28.50 14.67 -2.17
C ARG A 146 27.83 15.56 -1.13
N SER A 147 27.18 14.99 -0.12
CA SER A 147 26.58 15.76 0.98
C SER A 147 27.62 16.49 1.83
N ALA A 148 28.87 16.00 1.86
CA ALA A 148 29.97 16.65 2.57
C ALA A 148 30.66 17.76 1.75
N ASP A 149 30.35 17.87 0.44
CA ASP A 149 30.90 18.90 -0.42
C ASP A 149 30.17 20.23 -0.22
N VAL A 150 30.89 21.23 0.29
CA VAL A 150 30.36 22.56 0.61
C VAL A 150 30.00 23.37 -0.65
N TYR A 151 30.53 22.98 -1.82
CA TYR A 151 30.20 23.62 -3.10
C TYR A 151 29.01 22.96 -3.81
N PHE A 152 28.53 21.81 -3.31
CA PHE A 152 27.36 21.16 -3.86
C PHE A 152 26.11 21.97 -3.50
N THR A 153 25.36 22.39 -4.52
CA THR A 153 24.09 23.10 -4.39
C THR A 153 23.00 22.24 -5.02
N GLU A 154 21.88 22.08 -4.31
CA GLU A 154 20.72 21.31 -4.76
C GLU A 154 19.52 22.26 -4.80
N ASP A 155 19.25 22.84 -5.98
CA ASP A 155 18.20 23.85 -6.16
C ASP A 155 16.78 23.25 -6.07
N VAL A 156 16.65 21.97 -6.43
CA VAL A 156 15.38 21.22 -6.47
C VAL A 156 15.61 19.82 -5.93
N HIS A 157 14.66 19.32 -5.14
CA HIS A 157 14.77 17.98 -4.58
C HIS A 157 14.83 16.91 -5.69
N PRO A 158 15.86 16.02 -5.70
CA PRO A 158 16.16 15.13 -6.82
C PRO A 158 15.14 14.00 -7.02
N ALA A 159 14.19 13.83 -6.09
CA ALA A 159 13.08 12.89 -6.25
C ALA A 159 11.93 13.44 -7.10
N TYR A 160 11.81 14.76 -7.27
CA TYR A 160 10.63 15.38 -7.89
C TYR A 160 10.46 14.96 -9.36
N ASP A 161 11.55 14.90 -10.11
CA ASP A 161 11.56 14.44 -11.50
C ASP A 161 10.98 13.01 -11.63
N ARG A 162 11.48 12.08 -10.80
CA ARG A 162 10.97 10.69 -10.76
C ARG A 162 9.52 10.61 -10.30
N ILE A 163 9.11 11.45 -9.36
CA ILE A 163 7.72 11.49 -8.90
C ILE A 163 6.79 11.97 -10.02
N LEU A 164 7.20 12.93 -10.85
CA LEU A 164 6.40 13.39 -11.99
C LEU A 164 6.16 12.26 -13.01
N ASP A 165 7.14 11.41 -13.24
CA ASP A 165 6.99 10.22 -14.10
C ASP A 165 6.04 9.15 -13.51
N GLU A 166 5.89 9.13 -12.18
CA GLU A 166 5.04 8.20 -11.44
C GLU A 166 3.61 8.74 -11.20
N LEU A 167 3.29 9.96 -11.64
CA LEU A 167 1.99 10.61 -11.44
C LEU A 167 1.06 10.47 -12.64
N ALA A 168 -0.19 10.12 -12.36
CA ALA A 168 -1.27 10.25 -13.32
C ALA A 168 -1.73 11.72 -13.45
N PRO A 169 -2.26 12.15 -14.60
CA PRO A 169 -2.80 13.51 -14.76
C PRO A 169 -3.92 13.87 -13.76
N ASP A 170 -4.74 12.89 -13.38
CA ASP A 170 -5.79 13.09 -12.36
C ASP A 170 -5.23 13.18 -10.94
N GLU A 171 -4.09 12.54 -10.65
CA GLU A 171 -3.39 12.68 -9.37
C GLU A 171 -2.80 14.10 -9.23
N ALA A 172 -2.26 14.65 -10.32
CA ALA A 172 -1.82 16.05 -10.35
C ALA A 172 -2.98 17.03 -10.11
N ARG A 173 -4.19 16.74 -10.62
CA ARG A 173 -5.40 17.53 -10.30
C ARG A 173 -5.70 17.52 -8.80
N ILE A 174 -5.65 16.34 -8.18
CA ILE A 174 -5.86 16.18 -6.73
C ILE A 174 -4.84 17.02 -5.96
N LEU A 175 -3.55 16.88 -6.28
CA LEU A 175 -2.48 17.62 -5.60
C LEU A 175 -2.66 19.13 -5.73
N ARG A 176 -2.94 19.63 -6.94
CA ARG A 176 -3.23 21.05 -7.16
C ARG A 176 -4.43 21.53 -6.36
N PHE A 177 -5.52 20.76 -6.32
CA PHE A 177 -6.70 21.09 -5.53
C PHE A 177 -6.35 21.18 -4.03
N MET A 178 -5.61 20.20 -3.52
CA MET A 178 -5.17 20.16 -2.13
C MET A 178 -4.25 21.32 -1.78
N ALA A 179 -3.31 21.69 -2.65
CA ALA A 179 -2.40 22.81 -2.43
C ALA A 179 -3.13 24.16 -2.33
N LEU A 180 -4.20 24.35 -3.13
CA LEU A 180 -4.99 25.58 -3.14
C LEU A 180 -6.01 25.67 -2.00
N ASN A 181 -6.56 24.54 -1.56
CA ASN A 181 -7.68 24.51 -0.62
C ASN A 181 -7.29 24.04 0.78
N GLY A 182 -6.05 23.61 0.97
CA GLY A 182 -5.53 23.09 2.23
C GLY A 182 -6.15 21.75 2.64
N PRO A 183 -6.11 21.42 3.95
CA PRO A 183 -6.67 20.19 4.51
C PRO A 183 -8.14 19.97 4.17
N GLN A 184 -8.48 18.75 3.76
CA GLN A 184 -9.83 18.34 3.38
C GLN A 184 -10.41 17.32 4.36
N PRO A 185 -11.75 17.25 4.51
CA PRO A 185 -12.37 16.30 5.43
C PRO A 185 -12.17 14.86 4.93
N SER A 186 -11.88 13.96 5.88
CA SER A 186 -11.88 12.52 5.69
C SER A 186 -12.63 11.85 6.84
N VAL A 187 -13.33 10.75 6.59
CA VAL A 187 -14.06 10.04 7.63
C VAL A 187 -13.81 8.54 7.57
N ASP A 188 -13.72 7.94 8.76
CA ASP A 188 -13.73 6.50 8.94
C ASP A 188 -15.08 6.08 9.51
N VAL A 189 -15.68 5.04 8.93
CA VAL A 189 -16.91 4.43 9.43
C VAL A 189 -16.57 3.13 10.14
N ARG A 190 -17.00 3.03 11.40
CA ARG A 190 -16.77 1.88 12.26
C ARG A 190 -18.06 1.28 12.77
N THR A 191 -18.03 -0.04 13.04
CA THR A 191 -19.10 -0.69 13.78
C THR A 191 -19.13 -0.19 15.22
N ASN A 192 -20.33 -0.12 15.79
CA ASN A 192 -20.52 0.24 17.18
C ASN A 192 -20.88 -1.01 17.98
N ARG A 193 -20.08 -1.28 19.01
CA ARG A 193 -20.31 -2.36 19.98
C ARG A 193 -20.35 -1.74 21.38
N PRO A 194 -21.16 -2.28 22.31
CA PRO A 194 -21.19 -1.81 23.69
C PRO A 194 -19.78 -1.71 24.27
N LEU A 195 -19.48 -0.59 24.96
CA LEU A 195 -18.17 -0.28 25.56
C LEU A 195 -17.01 -0.06 24.55
N GLY A 196 -17.27 -0.04 23.24
CA GLY A 196 -16.25 0.20 22.20
C GLY A 196 -15.30 -0.99 21.95
N ILE A 197 -15.40 -2.05 22.75
CA ILE A 197 -14.57 -3.26 22.63
C ILE A 197 -15.04 -4.05 21.41
N GLY A 198 -14.10 -4.31 20.49
CA GLY A 198 -14.38 -4.98 19.22
C GLY A 198 -15.05 -4.07 18.18
N SER A 199 -14.97 -2.75 18.29
CA SER A 199 -15.31 -1.88 17.14
C SER A 199 -14.38 -2.19 15.97
N GLU A 200 -14.95 -2.48 14.81
CA GLU A 200 -14.22 -2.83 13.58
C GLU A 200 -14.35 -1.70 12.56
N LEU A 201 -13.27 -1.43 11.81
CA LEU A 201 -13.30 -0.49 10.70
C LEU A 201 -14.05 -1.12 9.53
N VAL A 202 -15.14 -0.50 9.11
CA VAL A 202 -15.94 -0.96 7.96
C VAL A 202 -15.37 -0.39 6.66
N GLN A 203 -15.07 0.90 6.68
CA GLN A 203 -14.44 1.61 5.59
C GLN A 203 -13.71 2.82 6.14
N GLY A 204 -12.46 2.99 5.73
CA GLY A 204 -11.62 4.12 6.11
C GLY A 204 -11.30 5.03 4.94
N ASP A 205 -10.79 6.22 5.28
CA ASP A 205 -10.31 7.24 4.36
C ASP A 205 -11.35 7.68 3.33
N LEU A 206 -12.62 7.78 3.75
CA LEU A 206 -13.68 8.29 2.89
C LEU A 206 -13.54 9.79 2.75
N THR A 207 -13.41 10.26 1.51
CA THR A 207 -13.26 11.68 1.19
C THR A 207 -13.95 11.98 -0.14
N SER A 208 -14.22 13.27 -0.39
CA SER A 208 -14.76 13.78 -1.66
C SER A 208 -13.71 14.52 -2.50
N VAL A 209 -12.44 14.42 -2.09
CA VAL A 209 -11.32 15.14 -2.72
C VAL A 209 -11.18 14.83 -4.22
N PRO A 210 -11.21 13.58 -4.68
CA PRO A 210 -11.12 13.28 -6.11
C PRO A 210 -12.25 13.93 -6.93
N GLU A 211 -13.48 13.87 -6.43
CA GLU A 211 -14.64 14.47 -7.07
C GLU A 211 -14.52 16.00 -7.13
N GLN A 212 -14.10 16.64 -6.04
CA GLN A 212 -13.87 18.08 -5.96
C GLN A 212 -12.71 18.55 -6.84
N ALA A 213 -11.67 17.72 -6.98
CA ALA A 213 -10.54 17.98 -7.86
C ALA A 213 -10.89 17.81 -9.35
N GLY A 214 -12.09 17.31 -9.67
CA GLY A 214 -12.54 17.13 -11.05
C GLY A 214 -11.74 16.06 -11.79
N VAL A 215 -11.43 14.94 -11.12
CA VAL A 215 -10.77 13.80 -11.78
C VAL A 215 -11.64 13.28 -12.93
N ARG A 216 -11.00 12.88 -14.04
CA ARG A 216 -11.70 12.37 -15.23
C ARG A 216 -12.24 10.96 -15.03
N TYR A 217 -11.57 10.16 -14.20
CA TYR A 217 -11.92 8.76 -13.94
C TYR A 217 -12.20 8.52 -12.44
N PRO A 218 -13.42 8.82 -11.96
CA PRO A 218 -13.79 8.66 -10.54
C PRO A 218 -13.71 7.21 -10.05
N ASP A 219 -13.88 6.23 -10.93
CA ASP A 219 -13.72 4.80 -10.66
C ASP A 219 -12.30 4.44 -10.20
N ARG A 220 -11.30 5.26 -10.57
CA ARG A 220 -9.89 5.09 -10.20
C ARG A 220 -9.47 5.91 -8.98
N ALA A 221 -10.38 6.69 -8.40
CA ALA A 221 -10.11 7.62 -7.30
C ALA A 221 -9.33 6.97 -6.15
N ARG A 222 -9.72 5.76 -5.74
CA ARG A 222 -9.02 5.03 -4.67
C ARG A 222 -7.58 4.69 -5.03
N SER A 223 -7.32 4.27 -6.26
CA SER A 223 -5.96 3.98 -6.74
C SER A 223 -5.09 5.23 -6.76
N TYR A 224 -5.67 6.37 -7.17
CA TYR A 224 -4.98 7.67 -7.14
C TYR A 224 -4.56 8.06 -5.72
N LEU A 225 -5.48 7.98 -4.76
CA LEU A 225 -5.17 8.31 -3.36
C LEU A 225 -4.10 7.37 -2.77
N ILE A 226 -4.14 6.08 -3.11
CA ILE A 226 -3.12 5.12 -2.68
C ILE A 226 -1.75 5.45 -3.27
N ASN A 227 -1.68 5.79 -4.56
CA ASN A 227 -0.41 6.17 -5.19
C ASN A 227 0.17 7.45 -4.58
N LEU A 228 -0.67 8.47 -4.38
CA LEU A 228 -0.27 9.73 -3.74
C LEU A 228 0.25 9.52 -2.31
N ASN A 229 -0.34 8.58 -1.57
CA ASN A 229 0.16 8.20 -0.26
C ASN A 229 1.48 7.40 -0.35
N ARG A 230 1.59 6.46 -1.30
CA ARG A 230 2.83 5.69 -1.59
C ARG A 230 4.01 6.60 -1.93
N LEU A 231 3.75 7.66 -2.70
CA LEU A 231 4.74 8.68 -3.07
C LEU A 231 5.10 9.62 -1.91
N GLY A 232 4.42 9.51 -0.76
CA GLY A 232 4.65 10.34 0.42
C GLY A 232 4.15 11.78 0.28
N LEU A 233 3.30 12.06 -0.72
CA LEU A 233 2.79 13.42 -0.99
C LEU A 233 1.56 13.78 -0.14
N THR A 234 0.82 12.76 0.32
CA THR A 234 -0.42 12.94 1.08
C THR A 234 -0.47 12.06 2.32
N ARG A 235 -1.17 12.53 3.36
CA ARG A 235 -1.40 11.78 4.61
C ARG A 235 -2.80 12.03 5.16
N THR A 236 -3.32 11.04 5.89
CA THR A 236 -4.49 11.23 6.76
C THR A 236 -4.00 11.55 8.17
N SER A 237 -4.50 12.62 8.79
CA SER A 237 -4.28 12.98 10.19
C SER A 237 -5.54 12.80 11.02
N GLU A 238 -5.39 12.51 12.31
CA GLU A 238 -6.48 12.50 13.28
C GLU A 238 -6.95 13.92 13.64
N ASP A 239 -6.16 14.95 13.29
CA ASP A 239 -6.56 16.35 13.50
C ASP A 239 -7.73 16.70 12.56
N PRO A 240 -8.91 17.06 13.09
CA PRO A 240 -10.07 17.33 12.25
C PRO A 240 -10.00 18.73 11.62
N VAL A 241 -10.71 18.91 10.51
CA VAL A 241 -10.97 20.23 9.91
C VAL A 241 -12.21 20.90 10.55
N VAL A 242 -12.60 22.08 10.05
CA VAL A 242 -13.82 22.76 10.52
C VAL A 242 -15.07 21.89 10.30
N LEU A 243 -15.95 21.87 11.30
CA LEU A 243 -17.11 20.97 11.34
C LEU A 243 -18.01 21.06 10.10
N SER A 244 -18.19 22.26 9.55
CA SER A 244 -19.04 22.50 8.38
C SER A 244 -18.63 21.71 7.14
N ARG A 245 -17.33 21.41 6.98
CA ARG A 245 -16.83 20.60 5.85
C ARG A 245 -17.26 19.14 5.94
N TYR A 246 -17.45 18.61 7.15
CA TYR A 246 -17.91 17.24 7.33
C TYR A 246 -19.40 17.07 7.04
N MET A 247 -20.23 18.08 7.29
CA MET A 247 -21.68 17.97 7.05
C MET A 247 -22.00 17.59 5.60
N VAL A 248 -21.23 18.14 4.65
CA VAL A 248 -21.37 17.84 3.21
C VAL A 248 -20.81 16.45 2.88
N LEU A 249 -19.74 16.01 3.54
CA LEU A 249 -19.13 14.70 3.32
C LEU A 249 -19.99 13.57 3.90
N GLU A 250 -20.56 13.77 5.08
CA GLU A 250 -21.34 12.76 5.81
C GLU A 250 -22.64 12.36 5.09
N VAL A 251 -23.17 13.25 4.25
CA VAL A 251 -24.35 12.98 3.40
C VAL A 251 -23.99 12.45 2.00
N GLN A 252 -22.70 12.21 1.71
CA GLN A 252 -22.31 11.65 0.41
C GLN A 252 -22.75 10.18 0.29
N PRO A 253 -23.15 9.72 -0.90
CA PRO A 253 -23.60 8.35 -1.12
C PRO A 253 -22.59 7.29 -0.66
N VAL A 254 -21.29 7.57 -0.80
CA VAL A 254 -20.21 6.66 -0.37
C VAL A 254 -20.17 6.47 1.14
N VAL A 255 -20.43 7.53 1.92
CA VAL A 255 -20.47 7.47 3.39
C VAL A 255 -21.77 6.80 3.84
N GLU A 256 -22.90 7.13 3.22
CA GLU A 256 -24.17 6.46 3.52
C GLU A 256 -24.12 4.95 3.28
N ALA A 257 -23.47 4.52 2.17
CA ALA A 257 -23.27 3.11 1.88
C ALA A 257 -22.42 2.41 2.96
N ALA A 258 -21.36 3.06 3.43
CA ALA A 258 -20.52 2.55 4.51
C ALA A 258 -21.28 2.48 5.85
N LEU A 259 -22.12 3.48 6.17
CA LEU A 259 -22.96 3.49 7.37
C LEU A 259 -23.99 2.36 7.34
N LYS A 260 -24.66 2.14 6.21
CA LYS A 260 -25.60 1.03 6.01
C LYS A 260 -24.90 -0.32 6.21
N LYS A 261 -23.69 -0.48 5.66
CA LYS A 261 -22.87 -1.70 5.82
C LYS A 261 -22.44 -1.93 7.26
N ALA A 262 -22.21 -0.86 8.04
CA ALA A 262 -21.79 -0.94 9.44
C ALA A 262 -22.91 -1.36 10.40
N GLY A 263 -24.17 -1.34 9.97
CA GLY A 263 -25.30 -1.85 10.73
C GLY A 263 -25.84 -0.86 11.75
N ARG A 264 -26.08 -1.31 12.99
CA ARG A 264 -26.81 -0.51 13.98
C ARG A 264 -25.91 0.50 14.68
N ALA A 265 -26.32 1.77 14.67
CA ALA A 265 -25.68 2.89 15.37
C ALA A 265 -24.18 3.06 15.06
N PRO A 266 -23.76 3.09 13.77
CA PRO A 266 -22.35 3.16 13.39
C PRO A 266 -21.67 4.43 13.91
N LYS A 267 -20.36 4.33 14.16
CA LYS A 267 -19.53 5.46 14.63
C LYS A 267 -18.76 6.06 13.47
N ILE A 268 -18.90 7.37 13.29
CA ILE A 268 -18.08 8.17 12.36
C ILE A 268 -16.89 8.72 13.16
N VAL A 269 -15.68 8.48 12.67
CA VAL A 269 -14.45 9.11 13.16
C VAL A 269 -14.00 10.13 12.13
N ARG A 270 -13.99 11.41 12.54
CA ARG A 270 -13.62 12.52 11.68
C ARG A 270 -12.11 12.71 11.70
N LYS A 271 -11.52 12.79 10.52
CA LYS A 271 -10.09 12.93 10.24
C LYS A 271 -9.87 14.03 9.20
N SER A 272 -8.61 14.37 8.93
CA SER A 272 -8.27 15.23 7.81
C SER A 272 -7.38 14.50 6.80
N PHE A 273 -7.65 14.72 5.52
CA PHE A 273 -6.75 14.39 4.43
C PHE A 273 -5.93 15.63 4.09
N ARG A 274 -4.61 15.49 3.99
CA ARG A 274 -3.67 16.62 3.91
C ARG A 274 -2.50 16.31 2.99
N LEU A 275 -1.86 17.35 2.47
CA LEU A 275 -0.51 17.23 1.93
C LEU A 275 0.48 17.00 3.11
N THR A 276 1.56 16.28 2.82
CA THR A 276 2.74 16.28 3.70
C THR A 276 3.57 17.53 3.44
N GLU A 277 4.50 17.87 4.32
CA GLU A 277 5.45 18.98 4.07
C GLU A 277 6.22 18.76 2.75
N PHE A 278 6.64 17.52 2.49
CA PHE A 278 7.25 17.13 1.23
C PHE A 278 6.31 17.29 0.02
N GLY A 279 5.03 16.99 0.19
CA GLY A 279 4.00 17.17 -0.85
C GLY A 279 3.65 18.63 -1.11
N GLU A 280 3.65 19.48 -0.07
CA GLU A 280 3.46 20.93 -0.19
C GLU A 280 4.62 21.54 -1.00
N ASP A 281 5.87 21.23 -0.62
CA ASP A 281 7.06 21.70 -1.33
C ASP A 281 7.11 21.19 -2.78
N PHE A 282 6.74 19.92 -3.01
CA PHE A 282 6.60 19.36 -4.36
C PHE A 282 5.60 20.16 -5.20
N CYS A 283 4.42 20.48 -4.65
CA CYS A 283 3.40 21.25 -5.36
C CYS A 283 3.87 22.67 -5.68
N HIS A 284 4.53 23.34 -4.73
CA HIS A 284 5.07 24.69 -4.94
C HIS A 284 6.17 24.73 -5.99
N THR A 285 7.00 23.70 -6.04
CA THR A 285 8.12 23.60 -6.99
C THR A 285 7.65 23.18 -8.39
N CYS A 286 6.75 22.20 -8.47
CA CYS A 286 6.40 21.55 -9.74
C CYS A 286 5.15 22.12 -10.42
N PHE A 287 4.28 22.85 -9.71
CA PHE A 287 3.03 23.36 -10.27
C PHE A 287 2.94 24.88 -10.26
N THR A 288 2.38 25.43 -11.33
CA THR A 288 1.91 26.82 -11.33
C THR A 288 0.57 26.90 -10.61
N LEU A 289 0.61 27.18 -9.32
CA LEU A 289 -0.55 27.47 -8.50
C LEU A 289 -0.92 28.94 -8.75
N GLY A 290 -2.09 29.19 -9.31
CA GLY A 290 -2.53 30.55 -9.64
C GLY A 290 -2.45 31.45 -8.41
N GLN A 291 -1.73 32.57 -8.55
CA GLN A 291 -1.73 33.67 -7.58
C GLN A 291 -3.08 34.39 -7.61
#